data_AF-A0A7L8D2E5-F1
#
_entry.id   AF-A0A7L8D2E5-F1
#
_cell.length_a   1.000
_cell.length_b   1.000
_cell.length_c   1.000
_cell.angle_alpha   90.00
_cell.angle_beta   90.00
_cell.angle_gamma   90.00
#
_symmetry.space_group_name_H-M   'P 1'
#
loop_
_entity.id
_entity.type
_entity.pdbx_description
1 polymer ?
#
loop_
_entity_poly.entity_id
_entity_poly.type
_entity_poly.pdbx_seq_one_letter_code
_entity_poly.pdbx_strand_id
1 'polypeptide(L)'
;MFRSVIAGSALTTVLLVIVPIFGGTSGEAASVAGGSAGAASSSPVISGIGARGSQDESSIRIIEMVERSGNEAADDDSRDSDTEHSAQKPVAVGTSSGSNRSGSDSSGSSAGGSASGEGSSSSGSSSGGSTSGGSSGGSGSSEPAPAPKPPPAPEPPACPAAIGGSTGGAPGTTSAGGVAGTTSSDLASFATRYNQIRMANCLPPVPFGNIRYDSCMEQRLFWMAEDPSTDPMSAWGHIGSQRSDGVPSVGCDGNLAGGSGNTGATVADKWWASSGHRASLYKPGNTGSMAGTCILFAMTHGGVPNEPYSFTRAAARWVSC
;
A
#
# COMPACT_ATOMS: atom_id res chain seq x y z
N MET A 1 -65.34 3.04 4.43
CA MET A 1 -64.75 4.06 3.52
C MET A 1 -63.68 3.36 2.70
N PHE A 2 -63.75 3.54 1.38
CA PHE A 2 -63.08 2.71 0.38
C PHE A 2 -61.56 2.94 0.30
N ARG A 3 -60.88 1.86 -0.08
CA ARG A 3 -59.43 1.66 -0.26
C ARG A 3 -58.89 2.44 -1.47
N SER A 4 -57.63 2.87 -1.40
CA SER A 4 -56.79 3.07 -2.59
C SER A 4 -55.36 2.61 -2.32
N VAL A 5 -54.99 1.52 -2.99
CA VAL A 5 -53.63 0.99 -3.15
C VAL A 5 -53.20 1.40 -4.56
N ILE A 6 -52.08 2.11 -4.70
CA ILE A 6 -51.46 2.38 -6.00
C ILE A 6 -50.15 1.61 -6.03
N ALA A 7 -50.16 0.48 -6.73
CA ALA A 7 -48.97 -0.26 -7.16
C ALA A 7 -48.54 0.32 -8.52
N GLY A 8 -47.36 0.94 -8.56
CA GLY A 8 -46.74 1.43 -9.79
C GLY A 8 -45.71 0.42 -10.30
N SER A 9 -46.03 -0.26 -11.40
CA SER A 9 -45.12 -1.13 -12.14
C SER A 9 -44.19 -0.29 -13.02
N ALA A 10 -42.88 -0.33 -12.78
CA ALA A 10 -41.89 0.26 -13.67
C ALA A 10 -41.54 -0.72 -14.79
N LEU A 11 -41.74 -0.28 -16.04
CA LEU A 11 -41.52 -1.02 -17.27
C LEU A 11 -40.05 -0.88 -17.67
N THR A 12 -39.32 -2.00 -17.77
CA THR A 12 -37.93 -2.05 -18.24
C THR A 12 -37.90 -2.08 -19.77
N THR A 13 -37.42 -1.02 -20.40
CA THR A 13 -37.17 -0.97 -21.86
C THR A 13 -35.73 -1.41 -22.14
N VAL A 14 -35.55 -2.60 -22.71
CA VAL A 14 -34.27 -3.06 -23.26
C VAL A 14 -34.17 -2.57 -24.70
N LEU A 15 -33.21 -1.68 -24.97
CA LEU A 15 -32.91 -1.19 -26.31
C LEU A 15 -31.78 -2.04 -26.90
N LEU A 16 -32.12 -2.96 -27.80
CA LEU A 16 -31.18 -3.71 -28.64
C LEU A 16 -30.67 -2.80 -29.76
N VAL A 17 -29.40 -2.39 -29.68
CA VAL A 17 -28.71 -1.72 -30.79
C VAL A 17 -28.04 -2.79 -31.66
N ILE A 18 -28.62 -3.01 -32.85
CA ILE A 18 -28.03 -3.78 -33.94
C ILE A 18 -27.17 -2.82 -34.76
N VAL A 19 -25.85 -3.03 -34.80
CA VAL A 19 -24.94 -2.32 -35.72
C VAL A 19 -24.63 -3.22 -36.91
N PRO A 20 -24.77 -2.74 -38.17
CA PRO A 20 -24.49 -3.54 -39.36
C PRO A 20 -22.98 -3.71 -39.61
N ILE A 21 -22.61 -4.95 -39.91
CA ILE A 21 -21.31 -5.36 -40.42
C ILE A 21 -21.23 -4.94 -41.89
N PHE A 22 -20.39 -3.96 -42.22
CA PHE A 22 -19.95 -3.72 -43.59
C PHE A 22 -18.67 -4.52 -43.85
N GLY A 23 -18.77 -5.42 -44.82
CA GLY A 23 -17.64 -6.17 -45.37
C GLY A 23 -16.75 -5.33 -46.27
N GLY A 24 -15.46 -5.67 -46.27
CA GLY A 24 -14.46 -5.17 -47.20
C GLY A 24 -13.33 -6.19 -47.33
N THR A 25 -13.34 -6.92 -48.44
CA THR A 25 -12.25 -7.71 -49.03
C THR A 25 -11.02 -6.80 -49.24
N SER A 26 -9.75 -7.19 -49.15
CA SER A 26 -9.03 -8.27 -49.83
C SER A 26 -7.55 -8.20 -49.39
N GLY A 27 -6.83 -9.33 -49.34
CA GLY A 27 -5.36 -9.30 -49.27
C GLY A 27 -4.74 -10.60 -48.76
N GLU A 28 -4.32 -11.44 -49.70
CA GLU A 28 -3.59 -12.69 -49.53
C GLU A 28 -2.34 -12.60 -48.63
N ALA A 29 -2.13 -13.63 -47.80
CA ALA A 29 -0.83 -14.30 -47.66
C ALA A 29 -1.04 -15.72 -47.12
N ALA A 30 -0.29 -16.64 -47.72
CA ALA A 30 -0.47 -18.07 -47.70
C ALA A 30 0.01 -18.78 -46.42
N SER A 31 -0.53 -20.00 -46.25
CA SER A 31 0.05 -21.23 -45.68
C SER A 31 0.58 -21.17 -44.22
N VAL A 32 0.31 -22.14 -43.34
CA VAL A 32 0.62 -23.57 -43.43
C VAL A 32 -0.29 -24.37 -42.47
N ALA A 33 -0.51 -25.61 -42.87
CA ALA A 33 -1.36 -26.66 -42.33
C ALA A 33 -1.03 -27.19 -40.91
N GLY A 34 -2.01 -27.94 -40.37
CA GLY A 34 -1.88 -28.95 -39.31
C GLY A 34 -2.74 -28.60 -38.09
N GLY A 35 -3.90 -29.19 -37.81
CA GLY A 35 -4.31 -30.57 -38.01
C GLY A 35 -4.34 -31.28 -36.65
N SER A 36 -5.52 -31.39 -36.03
CA SER A 36 -6.09 -32.66 -35.53
C SER A 36 -7.04 -32.43 -34.35
N ALA A 37 -8.23 -33.02 -34.50
CA ALA A 37 -9.28 -33.15 -33.50
C ALA A 37 -9.02 -34.33 -32.56
N GLY A 38 -9.81 -34.39 -31.48
CA GLY A 38 -10.03 -35.55 -30.62
C GLY A 38 -9.34 -35.40 -29.25
N ALA A 39 -9.90 -35.84 -28.14
CA ALA A 39 -11.18 -36.45 -27.83
C ALA A 39 -11.35 -36.36 -26.31
N ALA A 40 -12.59 -36.38 -25.84
CA ALA A 40 -12.90 -36.59 -24.42
C ALA A 40 -12.42 -37.98 -23.97
N SER A 41 -11.92 -38.09 -22.72
CA SER A 41 -11.93 -39.36 -22.00
C SER A 41 -11.80 -39.16 -20.48
N SER A 42 -12.92 -39.40 -19.80
CA SER A 42 -13.10 -40.29 -18.64
C SER A 42 -12.12 -40.25 -17.46
N SER A 43 -12.69 -39.93 -16.30
CA SER A 43 -12.24 -40.27 -14.96
C SER A 43 -11.93 -41.77 -14.77
N PRO A 44 -11.10 -42.12 -13.78
CA PRO A 44 -11.34 -43.29 -12.97
C PRO A 44 -11.66 -42.93 -11.52
N VAL A 45 -12.76 -43.50 -11.07
CA VAL A 45 -13.12 -43.71 -9.66
C VAL A 45 -12.14 -44.75 -9.09
N ILE A 46 -11.49 -44.43 -7.96
CA ILE A 46 -10.84 -45.42 -7.11
C ILE A 46 -11.52 -45.40 -5.75
N SER A 47 -12.40 -46.39 -5.53
CA SER A 47 -12.76 -46.87 -4.20
C SER A 47 -11.80 -48.01 -3.84
N GLY A 48 -11.19 -47.93 -2.67
CA GLY A 48 -10.29 -48.95 -2.14
C GLY A 48 -10.13 -48.82 -0.64
N ILE A 49 -10.87 -49.68 0.07
CA ILE A 49 -10.93 -49.88 1.51
C ILE A 49 -9.61 -50.43 2.06
N GLY A 50 -9.21 -50.00 3.26
CA GLY A 50 -8.13 -50.62 4.04
C GLY A 50 -8.07 -50.08 5.46
N ALA A 51 -8.55 -50.86 6.42
CA ALA A 51 -8.67 -50.52 7.83
C ALA A 51 -7.40 -50.88 8.65
N ARG A 52 -7.30 -50.21 9.82
CA ARG A 52 -6.70 -50.64 11.11
C ARG A 52 -5.17 -50.57 11.32
N GLY A 53 -4.83 -50.00 12.48
CA GLY A 53 -3.59 -50.18 13.24
C GLY A 53 -3.04 -48.83 13.74
N SER A 54 -3.44 -48.31 14.90
CA SER A 54 -2.99 -48.65 16.27
C SER A 54 -1.80 -47.81 16.75
N GLN A 55 -2.03 -47.03 17.83
CA GLN A 55 -1.08 -46.54 18.84
C GLN A 55 -0.02 -45.52 18.34
N ASP A 56 0.39 -44.48 19.06
CA ASP A 56 0.26 -44.07 20.45
C ASP A 56 0.68 -42.58 20.56
N GLU A 57 0.33 -41.93 21.67
CA GLU A 57 1.04 -40.79 22.31
C GLU A 57 1.28 -39.47 21.52
N SER A 58 1.17 -38.24 22.05
CA SER A 58 0.90 -37.72 23.37
C SER A 58 0.68 -36.20 23.27
N SER A 59 -0.40 -35.73 23.90
CA SER A 59 -0.48 -34.48 24.69
C SER A 59 0.17 -33.21 24.12
N ILE A 60 -0.58 -32.50 23.27
CA ILE A 60 -0.36 -31.08 22.99
C ILE A 60 -0.81 -30.28 24.22
N ARG A 61 0.14 -29.52 24.78
CA ARG A 61 -0.07 -28.61 25.90
C ARG A 61 -1.10 -27.54 25.53
N ILE A 62 -2.27 -27.66 26.14
CA ILE A 62 -3.22 -26.55 26.35
C ILE A 62 -2.77 -25.88 27.65
N ILE A 63 -2.17 -24.70 27.54
CA ILE A 63 -2.01 -23.71 28.62
C ILE A 63 -2.46 -22.39 27.97
N GLU A 64 -3.71 -21.99 28.16
CA GLU A 64 -4.13 -21.13 29.27
C GLU A 64 -3.55 -19.71 29.09
N MET A 65 -4.37 -18.81 28.53
CA MET A 65 -4.27 -17.36 28.73
C MET A 65 -5.68 -16.77 28.51
N VAL A 66 -6.51 -17.02 29.51
CA VAL A 66 -7.75 -16.31 29.82
C VAL A 66 -7.53 -15.69 31.21
N GLU A 67 -8.00 -14.45 31.37
CA GLU A 67 -7.98 -13.61 32.58
C GLU A 67 -6.71 -12.80 32.88
N ARG A 68 -6.75 -11.52 32.48
CA ARG A 68 -6.54 -10.42 33.44
C ARG A 68 -7.26 -9.14 32.98
N SER A 69 -8.48 -8.98 33.46
CA SER A 69 -9.15 -7.69 33.56
C SER A 69 -9.12 -7.26 35.03
N GLY A 70 -8.69 -6.02 35.31
CA GLY A 70 -8.98 -5.35 36.58
C GLY A 70 -7.79 -4.70 37.30
N ASN A 71 -7.90 -3.37 37.44
CA ASN A 71 -7.24 -2.45 38.38
C ASN A 71 -5.81 -2.00 38.02
N GLU A 72 -5.41 -0.72 38.13
CA GLU A 72 -6.05 0.56 38.45
C GLU A 72 -4.99 1.65 38.14
N ALA A 73 -5.48 2.84 37.78
CA ALA A 73 -4.87 4.16 37.89
C ALA A 73 -3.33 4.30 38.08
N ALA A 74 -2.67 4.85 37.06
CA ALA A 74 -1.67 5.89 37.25
C ALA A 74 -1.62 6.75 35.98
N ASP A 75 -1.81 8.05 36.17
CA ASP A 75 -1.58 9.12 35.20
C ASP A 75 -0.18 8.99 34.57
N ASP A 76 -0.13 8.93 33.23
CA ASP A 76 1.05 9.38 32.49
C ASP A 76 0.59 10.11 31.22
N ASP A 77 0.69 11.43 31.31
CA ASP A 77 0.28 12.44 30.34
C ASP A 77 1.39 12.62 29.29
N SER A 78 1.65 11.57 28.49
CA SER A 78 2.46 11.68 27.28
C SER A 78 1.54 11.67 26.05
N ARG A 79 0.88 12.81 25.83
CA ARG A 79 0.28 13.17 24.56
C ARG A 79 1.38 13.35 23.50
N ASP A 80 1.91 12.25 22.97
CA ASP A 80 2.46 12.27 21.62
C ASP A 80 1.28 12.36 20.67
N SER A 81 1.03 13.60 20.24
CA SER A 81 0.00 13.92 19.26
C SER A 81 0.46 13.37 17.93
N ASP A 82 -0.03 12.19 17.56
CA ASP A 82 0.09 11.62 16.23
C ASP A 82 -0.41 12.63 15.19
N THR A 83 0.55 13.40 14.66
CA THR A 83 0.35 14.42 13.63
C THR A 83 0.38 13.75 12.25
N GLU A 84 -0.44 12.71 12.05
CA GLU A 84 -0.56 12.01 10.76
C GLU A 84 -1.80 12.45 9.97
N HIS A 85 -2.61 13.38 10.49
CA HIS A 85 -3.69 14.03 9.75
C HIS A 85 -3.23 15.29 9.00
N SER A 86 -2.26 15.14 8.10
CA SER A 86 -1.97 16.19 7.11
C SER A 86 -2.95 16.10 5.93
N ALA A 87 -4.21 16.49 6.18
CA ALA A 87 -5.17 16.83 5.14
C ALA A 87 -4.90 18.25 4.64
N GLN A 88 -4.15 18.31 3.55
CA GLN A 88 -4.08 19.34 2.49
C GLN A 88 -4.80 20.68 2.73
N LYS A 89 -4.00 21.75 2.88
CA LYS A 89 -4.41 23.15 2.68
C LYS A 89 -4.71 23.40 1.19
N PRO A 90 -5.85 24.01 0.81
CA PRO A 90 -6.14 24.33 -0.58
C PRO A 90 -5.21 25.44 -1.10
N VAL A 91 -4.60 25.20 -2.25
CA VAL A 91 -3.87 26.20 -3.04
C VAL A 91 -4.91 27.06 -3.77
N ALA A 92 -4.90 28.36 -3.51
CA ALA A 92 -5.74 29.31 -4.25
C ALA A 92 -5.30 29.36 -5.71
N VAL A 93 -6.18 28.93 -6.63
CA VAL A 93 -6.02 29.14 -8.07
C VAL A 93 -6.40 30.59 -8.36
N GLY A 94 -5.39 31.42 -8.61
CA GLY A 94 -5.57 32.79 -9.05
C GLY A 94 -6.21 32.84 -10.44
N THR A 95 -7.43 33.36 -10.49
CA THR A 95 -8.07 33.82 -11.73
C THR A 95 -7.80 35.31 -11.85
N SER A 96 -7.18 35.78 -12.92
CA SER A 96 -7.12 37.22 -13.20
C SER A 96 -7.19 37.50 -14.70
N SER A 97 -8.40 37.85 -15.11
CA SER A 97 -8.70 38.70 -16.27
C SER A 97 -8.06 40.08 -16.09
N GLY A 98 -7.61 40.67 -17.20
CA GLY A 98 -6.89 41.94 -17.21
C GLY A 98 -7.75 43.17 -16.93
N SER A 99 -7.08 44.24 -16.51
CA SER A 99 -7.42 45.63 -16.80
C SER A 99 -6.25 46.55 -16.46
N ASN A 100 -5.90 47.41 -17.42
CA ASN A 100 -4.98 48.54 -17.31
C ASN A 100 -5.33 49.47 -16.13
N ARG A 101 -4.29 50.03 -15.47
CA ARG A 101 -4.12 51.49 -15.26
C ARG A 101 -2.79 51.82 -14.57
N SER A 102 -2.12 52.80 -15.15
CA SER A 102 -0.89 53.47 -14.74
C SER A 102 -1.03 54.22 -13.41
N GLY A 103 0.07 54.35 -12.68
CA GLY A 103 0.18 55.25 -11.52
C GLY A 103 1.58 55.14 -10.88
N SER A 104 2.40 56.15 -11.14
CA SER A 104 3.79 56.30 -10.72
C SER A 104 3.93 56.74 -9.25
N ASP A 105 5.15 56.48 -8.73
CA ASP A 105 5.93 57.34 -7.83
C ASP A 105 5.88 57.15 -6.30
N SER A 106 7.11 56.92 -5.80
CA SER A 106 7.77 57.55 -4.63
C SER A 106 7.83 56.83 -3.26
N SER A 107 9.04 56.32 -3.00
CA SER A 107 9.89 56.56 -1.81
C SER A 107 9.38 56.28 -0.40
N GLY A 108 10.16 55.46 0.33
CA GLY A 108 10.10 55.39 1.80
C GLY A 108 11.15 54.42 2.37
N SER A 109 12.38 54.91 2.56
CA SER A 109 13.47 54.23 3.27
C SER A 109 13.23 54.16 4.78
N SER A 110 13.95 53.24 5.43
CA SER A 110 14.39 53.16 6.86
C SER A 110 13.91 51.86 7.52
N ALA A 111 14.60 51.20 8.45
CA ALA A 111 15.98 51.15 8.95
C ALA A 111 15.97 50.08 10.09
N GLY A 112 17.13 49.48 10.39
CA GLY A 112 17.37 48.61 11.56
C GLY A 112 17.87 47.21 11.12
N GLY A 113 19.13 46.79 11.30
CA GLY A 113 20.06 47.00 12.43
C GLY A 113 19.66 46.03 13.57
N SER A 114 20.45 45.08 14.07
CA SER A 114 21.92 44.94 14.15
C SER A 114 22.30 43.50 14.58
N ALA A 115 23.56 43.13 14.30
CA ALA A 115 24.53 42.39 15.15
C ALA A 115 24.16 40.98 15.69
N SER A 116 25.04 40.01 15.93
CA SER A 116 26.51 39.85 15.90
C SER A 116 26.78 38.38 16.27
N GLY A 117 27.87 37.77 15.78
CA GLY A 117 28.24 36.43 16.23
C GLY A 117 29.45 35.84 15.51
N GLU A 118 30.58 36.54 15.56
CA GLU A 118 31.90 35.99 15.24
C GLU A 118 32.36 35.04 16.36
N GLY A 119 32.99 33.93 15.99
CA GLY A 119 33.57 32.95 16.91
C GLY A 119 34.79 32.29 16.29
N SER A 120 35.96 32.84 16.61
CA SER A 120 37.28 32.51 16.08
C SER A 120 37.89 31.22 16.65
N SER A 121 38.70 30.56 15.82
CA SER A 121 40.00 29.90 16.08
C SER A 121 40.35 29.39 17.50
N SER A 122 40.87 28.15 17.58
CA SER A 122 42.09 27.89 18.37
C SER A 122 42.80 26.59 17.98
N SER A 123 44.02 26.77 17.50
CA SER A 123 45.15 25.84 17.48
C SER A 123 45.62 25.50 18.90
N GLY A 124 45.97 24.25 19.16
CA GLY A 124 46.60 23.81 20.40
C GLY A 124 47.77 22.86 20.12
N SER A 125 48.96 23.43 20.01
CA SER A 125 50.24 22.72 20.14
C SER A 125 50.74 22.91 21.57
N SER A 126 51.24 21.86 22.22
CA SER A 126 52.27 22.04 23.25
C SER A 126 53.16 20.80 23.37
N SER A 127 54.41 21.15 23.60
CA SER A 127 55.66 20.42 23.48
C SER A 127 56.26 20.08 24.85
N GLY A 128 57.16 19.10 24.88
CA GLY A 128 58.34 19.15 25.76
C GLY A 128 58.74 17.86 26.46
N GLY A 129 60.02 17.49 26.34
CA GLY A 129 60.70 16.67 27.36
C GLY A 129 61.73 15.65 26.86
N SER A 130 62.97 16.10 26.68
CA SER A 130 64.18 15.36 26.30
C SER A 130 64.63 14.29 27.32
N THR A 131 65.42 13.28 26.90
CA THR A 131 66.80 13.01 27.39
C THR A 131 67.45 11.81 26.67
N SER A 132 68.78 11.89 26.63
CA SER A 132 69.82 11.13 25.92
C SER A 132 70.18 9.75 26.46
N GLY A 133 70.75 8.88 25.59
CA GLY A 133 71.87 8.00 25.99
C GLY A 133 71.96 6.64 25.28
N GLY A 134 73.09 6.36 24.64
CA GLY A 134 73.73 5.04 24.72
C GLY A 134 73.79 4.13 23.49
N SER A 135 74.96 4.13 22.84
CA SER A 135 75.75 2.96 22.41
C SER A 135 75.17 1.79 21.60
N SER A 136 75.65 1.71 20.36
CA SER A 136 76.36 0.57 19.72
C SER A 136 76.02 -0.86 20.16
N GLY A 137 75.42 -1.63 19.25
CA GLY A 137 75.41 -3.09 19.28
C GLY A 137 74.70 -3.66 18.06
N GLY A 138 75.46 -4.11 17.06
CA GLY A 138 74.93 -4.80 15.90
C GLY A 138 74.32 -6.16 16.28
N SER A 139 73.10 -6.41 15.83
CA SER A 139 72.53 -7.76 15.69
C SER A 139 71.44 -7.70 14.65
N GLY A 140 71.55 -8.55 13.62
CA GLY A 140 70.62 -8.63 12.51
C GLY A 140 69.21 -8.93 13.01
N SER A 141 68.34 -7.92 12.93
CA SER A 141 66.93 -8.05 13.23
C SER A 141 66.21 -8.40 11.94
N SER A 142 65.88 -9.68 11.77
CA SER A 142 65.00 -10.13 10.71
C SER A 142 63.66 -9.41 10.85
N GLU A 143 63.35 -8.54 9.90
CA GLU A 143 62.06 -7.85 9.80
C GLU A 143 60.94 -8.90 9.89
N PRO A 144 60.07 -8.85 10.92
CA PRO A 144 58.97 -9.79 11.05
C PRO A 144 58.11 -9.70 9.80
N ALA A 145 57.87 -10.84 9.16
CA ALA A 145 57.03 -10.90 7.97
C ALA A 145 55.69 -10.18 8.25
N PRO A 146 55.21 -9.33 7.32
CA PRO A 146 53.98 -8.58 7.53
C PRO A 146 52.85 -9.55 7.84
N ALA A 147 52.10 -9.25 8.91
CA ALA A 147 50.96 -10.06 9.31
C ALA A 147 50.00 -10.23 8.11
N PRO A 148 49.53 -11.46 7.83
CA PRO A 148 48.64 -11.71 6.71
C PRO A 148 47.42 -10.79 6.81
N LYS A 149 47.13 -10.08 5.71
CA LYS A 149 45.97 -9.20 5.61
C LYS A 149 44.72 -9.99 6.00
N PRO A 150 43.86 -9.48 6.90
CA PRO A 150 42.61 -10.13 7.24
C PRO A 150 41.82 -10.43 5.95
N PRO A 151 41.20 -11.61 5.83
CA PRO A 151 40.35 -11.90 4.70
C PRO A 151 39.27 -10.82 4.58
N PRO A 152 38.91 -10.39 3.36
CA PRO A 152 37.85 -9.41 3.16
C PRO A 152 36.55 -9.91 3.82
N ALA A 153 35.85 -8.98 4.48
CA ALA A 153 34.55 -9.29 5.07
C ALA A 153 33.59 -9.78 3.97
N PRO A 154 32.73 -10.78 4.26
CA PRO A 154 31.75 -11.25 3.29
C PRO A 154 30.84 -10.10 2.85
N GLU A 155 30.59 -10.02 1.54
CA GLU A 155 29.67 -9.02 0.99
C GLU A 155 28.25 -9.26 1.51
N PRO A 156 27.48 -8.19 1.78
CA PRO A 156 26.08 -8.35 2.16
C PRO A 156 25.30 -9.03 1.03
N PRO A 157 24.31 -9.88 1.37
CA PRO A 157 23.51 -10.55 0.35
C PRO A 157 22.79 -9.52 -0.52
N ALA A 158 22.79 -9.76 -1.84
CA ALA A 158 22.10 -8.91 -2.79
C ALA A 158 20.58 -8.96 -2.60
N CYS A 159 19.92 -7.84 -2.83
CA CYS A 159 18.46 -7.74 -2.73
C CYS A 159 17.77 -8.53 -3.86
N PRO A 160 16.53 -9.01 -3.66
CA PRO A 160 15.81 -9.78 -4.67
C PRO A 160 15.65 -9.01 -5.99
N ALA A 161 15.77 -9.73 -7.10
CA ALA A 161 15.58 -9.17 -8.43
C ALA A 161 14.10 -8.89 -8.75
N ALA A 162 13.88 -8.01 -9.73
CA ALA A 162 12.57 -7.77 -10.31
C ALA A 162 11.92 -9.07 -10.83
N ILE A 163 10.65 -9.28 -10.46
CA ILE A 163 9.84 -10.38 -10.99
C ILE A 163 8.87 -9.85 -12.05
N GLY A 164 8.59 -10.67 -13.06
CA GLY A 164 7.53 -10.42 -14.04
C GLY A 164 6.20 -11.04 -13.63
N GLY A 165 5.13 -10.64 -14.31
CA GLY A 165 3.79 -11.22 -14.14
C GLY A 165 2.68 -10.18 -14.31
N SER A 166 1.45 -10.63 -14.10
CA SER A 166 0.26 -9.79 -14.09
C SER A 166 -0.66 -10.20 -12.94
N THR A 167 -1.44 -9.26 -12.42
CA THR A 167 -2.53 -9.57 -11.51
C THR A 167 -3.67 -10.25 -12.26
N GLY A 168 -4.65 -10.77 -11.52
CA GLY A 168 -5.99 -10.98 -12.07
C GLY A 168 -6.66 -9.66 -12.45
N GLY A 169 -7.91 -9.74 -12.90
CA GLY A 169 -8.76 -8.57 -13.13
C GLY A 169 -9.52 -8.15 -11.87
N ALA A 170 -9.89 -6.87 -11.81
CA ALA A 170 -10.91 -6.35 -10.90
C ALA A 170 -12.18 -6.00 -11.70
N PRO A 171 -13.37 -6.16 -11.12
CA PRO A 171 -14.62 -6.11 -11.88
C PRO A 171 -15.05 -4.71 -12.30
N GLY A 172 -14.50 -3.64 -11.71
CA GLY A 172 -14.90 -2.27 -12.03
C GLY A 172 -16.38 -2.00 -11.78
N THR A 173 -16.95 -2.60 -10.73
CA THR A 173 -18.39 -2.44 -10.42
C THR A 173 -18.72 -1.01 -10.03
N THR A 174 -20.00 -0.64 -10.09
CA THR A 174 -20.52 0.58 -9.50
C THR A 174 -21.50 0.18 -8.41
N SER A 175 -21.39 0.82 -7.25
CA SER A 175 -22.29 0.60 -6.13
C SER A 175 -23.69 1.15 -6.39
N ALA A 176 -24.65 0.83 -5.51
CA ALA A 176 -26.02 1.32 -5.64
C ALA A 176 -26.12 2.84 -5.51
N GLY A 177 -25.23 3.46 -4.71
CA GLY A 177 -25.10 4.91 -4.57
C GLY A 177 -24.31 5.60 -5.69
N GLY A 178 -23.86 4.86 -6.72
CA GLY A 178 -23.14 5.43 -7.85
C GLY A 178 -21.63 5.61 -7.65
N VAL A 179 -21.07 5.11 -6.55
CA VAL A 179 -19.62 5.11 -6.30
C VAL A 179 -18.95 4.07 -7.19
N ALA A 180 -17.92 4.46 -7.93
CA ALA A 180 -17.17 3.55 -8.81
C ALA A 180 -16.18 2.70 -8.01
N GLY A 181 -16.09 1.41 -8.34
CA GLY A 181 -15.25 0.43 -7.67
C GLY A 181 -13.87 0.24 -8.29
N THR A 182 -13.22 -0.84 -7.86
CA THR A 182 -11.82 -1.17 -8.16
C THR A 182 -11.68 -1.52 -9.62
N THR A 183 -10.84 -0.80 -10.35
CA THR A 183 -10.53 -1.12 -11.74
C THR A 183 -9.32 -2.05 -11.83
N SER A 184 -9.19 -2.76 -12.95
CA SER A 184 -8.00 -3.58 -13.21
C SER A 184 -6.72 -2.72 -13.29
N SER A 185 -6.83 -1.44 -13.65
CA SER A 185 -5.71 -0.49 -13.64
C SER A 185 -5.25 -0.15 -12.22
N ASP A 186 -6.20 0.04 -11.29
CA ASP A 186 -5.87 0.28 -9.88
C ASP A 186 -5.12 -0.90 -9.29
N LEU A 187 -5.61 -2.12 -9.53
CA LEU A 187 -4.99 -3.35 -9.04
C LEU A 187 -3.58 -3.57 -9.64
N ALA A 188 -3.42 -3.38 -10.96
CA ALA A 188 -2.13 -3.55 -11.63
C ALA A 188 -1.10 -2.49 -11.18
N SER A 189 -1.52 -1.24 -11.03
CA SER A 189 -0.65 -0.15 -10.56
C SER A 189 -0.23 -0.34 -9.10
N PHE A 190 -1.16 -0.78 -8.24
CA PHE A 190 -0.86 -1.17 -6.87
C PHE A 190 0.15 -2.32 -6.82
N ALA A 191 -0.11 -3.43 -7.52
CA ALA A 191 0.76 -4.61 -7.50
C ALA A 191 2.19 -4.30 -7.95
N THR A 192 2.32 -3.51 -9.02
CA THR A 192 3.61 -3.08 -9.53
C THR A 192 4.37 -2.26 -8.49
N ARG A 193 3.73 -1.23 -7.92
CA ARG A 193 4.39 -0.35 -6.95
C ARG A 193 4.69 -1.06 -5.64
N TYR A 194 3.77 -1.89 -5.16
CA TYR A 194 3.94 -2.68 -3.95
C TYR A 194 5.20 -3.57 -4.03
N ASN A 195 5.38 -4.31 -5.13
CA ASN A 195 6.57 -5.13 -5.32
C ASN A 195 7.84 -4.31 -5.54
N GLN A 196 7.78 -3.18 -6.25
CA GLN A 196 8.93 -2.26 -6.36
C GLN A 196 9.41 -1.79 -4.99
N ILE A 197 8.49 -1.39 -4.10
CA ILE A 197 8.81 -1.00 -2.73
C ILE A 197 9.46 -2.16 -1.98
N ARG A 198 8.91 -3.38 -2.08
CA ARG A 198 9.49 -4.57 -1.43
C ARG A 198 10.94 -4.79 -1.86
N MET A 199 11.20 -4.81 -3.16
CA MET A 199 12.53 -5.08 -3.71
C MET A 199 13.52 -3.97 -3.39
N ALA A 200 13.10 -2.70 -3.45
CA ALA A 200 13.92 -1.56 -3.05
C ALA A 200 14.37 -1.60 -1.58
N ASN A 201 13.65 -2.35 -0.75
CA ASN A 201 13.94 -2.55 0.67
C ASN A 201 14.37 -3.99 0.98
N CYS A 202 14.83 -4.72 -0.05
CA CYS A 202 15.39 -6.06 0.07
C CYS A 202 14.43 -7.09 0.68
N LEU A 203 13.13 -6.87 0.51
CA LEU A 203 12.07 -7.81 0.85
C LEU A 203 11.74 -8.68 -0.37
N PRO A 204 11.50 -9.99 -0.19
CA PRO A 204 11.08 -10.86 -1.28
C PRO A 204 9.77 -10.37 -1.90
N PRO A 205 9.67 -10.22 -3.24
CA PRO A 205 8.44 -9.76 -3.87
C PRO A 205 7.33 -10.82 -3.77
N VAL A 206 6.08 -10.38 -3.75
CA VAL A 206 4.91 -11.28 -3.79
C VAL A 206 4.59 -11.60 -5.25
N PRO A 207 4.38 -12.87 -5.64
CA PRO A 207 3.96 -13.21 -7.00
C PRO A 207 2.76 -12.38 -7.44
N PHE A 208 2.79 -11.83 -8.67
CA PHE A 208 1.70 -10.94 -9.13
C PHE A 208 0.31 -11.60 -9.09
N GLY A 209 0.21 -12.92 -9.36
CA GLY A 209 -1.05 -13.67 -9.24
C GLY A 209 -1.58 -13.81 -7.79
N ASN A 210 -0.76 -13.48 -6.79
CA ASN A 210 -1.14 -13.45 -5.38
C ASN A 210 -1.52 -12.05 -4.91
N ILE A 211 -1.42 -11.03 -5.76
CA ILE A 211 -1.99 -9.70 -5.49
C ILE A 211 -3.36 -9.63 -6.17
N ARG A 212 -4.43 -9.65 -5.37
CA ARG A 212 -5.78 -9.96 -5.82
C ARG A 212 -6.78 -8.90 -5.38
N TYR A 213 -7.80 -8.70 -6.21
CA TYR A 213 -9.00 -7.97 -5.84
C TYR A 213 -9.74 -8.68 -4.70
N ASP A 214 -10.33 -7.92 -3.78
CA ASP A 214 -11.18 -8.44 -2.70
C ASP A 214 -12.49 -7.67 -2.61
N SER A 215 -13.59 -8.38 -2.91
CA SER A 215 -14.94 -7.80 -2.92
C SER A 215 -15.46 -7.45 -1.53
N CYS A 216 -14.99 -8.11 -0.48
CA CYS A 216 -15.42 -7.86 0.88
C CYS A 216 -14.86 -6.51 1.37
N MET A 217 -13.60 -6.20 1.07
CA MET A 217 -13.02 -4.88 1.33
C MET A 217 -13.65 -3.80 0.43
N GLU A 218 -13.92 -4.09 -0.84
CA GLU A 218 -14.62 -3.13 -1.71
C GLU A 218 -16.01 -2.78 -1.17
N GLN A 219 -16.75 -3.76 -0.65
CA GLN A 219 -18.04 -3.50 0.00
C GLN A 219 -17.91 -2.56 1.20
N ARG A 220 -16.84 -2.69 1.99
CA ARG A 220 -16.53 -1.77 3.10
C ARG A 220 -16.24 -0.36 2.60
N LEU A 221 -15.48 -0.23 1.51
CA LEU A 221 -15.16 1.06 0.91
C LEU A 221 -16.39 1.75 0.32
N PHE A 222 -17.27 1.01 -0.36
CA PHE A 222 -18.56 1.54 -0.82
C PHE A 222 -19.41 2.01 0.35
N TRP A 223 -19.52 1.22 1.41
CA TRP A 223 -20.25 1.63 2.60
C TRP A 223 -19.76 2.96 3.17
N MET A 224 -18.44 3.19 3.20
CA MET A 224 -17.86 4.47 3.65
C MET A 224 -18.12 5.61 2.67
N ALA A 225 -18.01 5.34 1.36
CA ALA A 225 -18.20 6.33 0.30
C ALA A 225 -19.67 6.72 0.09
N GLU A 226 -20.60 5.90 0.55
CA GLU A 226 -22.04 6.13 0.46
C GLU A 226 -22.63 6.84 1.70
N ASP A 227 -21.80 7.27 2.65
CA ASP A 227 -22.23 8.07 3.79
C ASP A 227 -22.81 9.41 3.31
N PRO A 228 -24.05 9.79 3.68
CA PRO A 228 -24.66 11.03 3.16
C PRO A 228 -24.06 12.32 3.73
N SER A 229 -23.12 12.23 4.66
CA SER A 229 -22.39 13.38 5.20
C SER A 229 -21.53 14.04 4.12
N THR A 230 -21.46 15.37 4.13
CA THR A 230 -20.49 16.11 3.30
C THR A 230 -19.08 16.11 3.91
N ASP A 231 -18.90 15.56 5.11
CA ASP A 231 -17.59 15.35 5.73
C ASP A 231 -17.04 13.98 5.31
N PRO A 232 -15.96 13.92 4.49
CA PRO A 232 -15.34 12.67 4.07
C PRO A 232 -14.86 11.78 5.22
N MET A 233 -14.69 12.35 6.42
CA MET A 233 -14.24 11.66 7.62
C MET A 233 -15.37 11.02 8.43
N SER A 234 -16.64 11.35 8.12
CA SER A 234 -17.80 10.97 8.94
C SER A 234 -17.94 9.44 9.11
N ALA A 235 -17.87 8.67 8.03
CA ALA A 235 -17.85 7.20 8.09
C ALA A 235 -16.44 6.59 8.07
N TRP A 236 -15.40 7.41 7.99
CA TRP A 236 -14.02 6.95 7.81
C TRP A 236 -13.53 6.17 9.03
N GLY A 237 -13.12 4.92 8.82
CA GLY A 237 -12.45 4.14 9.85
C GLY A 237 -12.59 2.63 9.69
N HIS A 238 -11.89 1.94 10.59
CA HIS A 238 -11.94 0.48 10.76
C HIS A 238 -13.35 0.00 11.14
N ILE A 239 -13.57 -1.31 11.10
CA ILE A 239 -14.84 -1.92 11.53
C ILE A 239 -15.20 -1.42 12.93
N GLY A 240 -16.45 -0.98 13.07
CA GLY A 240 -16.96 -0.30 14.27
C GLY A 240 -17.20 1.20 14.07
N SER A 241 -16.65 1.82 13.01
CA SER A 241 -17.08 3.17 12.61
C SER A 241 -18.57 3.18 12.24
N GLN A 242 -19.21 4.32 12.45
CA GLN A 242 -20.63 4.53 12.18
C GLN A 242 -20.79 5.50 11.02
N ARG A 243 -21.76 5.24 10.13
CA ARG A 243 -22.22 6.24 9.17
C ARG A 243 -23.12 7.26 9.85
N SER A 244 -23.18 8.45 9.27
CA SER A 244 -24.05 9.53 9.74
C SER A 244 -25.54 9.19 9.71
N ASP A 245 -25.95 8.27 8.83
CA ASP A 245 -27.33 7.78 8.70
C ASP A 245 -27.64 6.52 9.54
N GLY A 246 -26.66 6.04 10.31
CA GLY A 246 -26.82 4.88 11.18
C GLY A 246 -26.87 3.53 10.44
N VAL A 247 -26.58 3.48 9.13
CA VAL A 247 -26.49 2.21 8.40
C VAL A 247 -25.34 1.37 8.97
N PRO A 248 -25.58 0.12 9.41
CA PRO A 248 -24.56 -0.72 10.03
C PRO A 248 -23.37 -1.00 9.12
N SER A 249 -22.17 -1.08 9.71
CA SER A 249 -20.92 -1.45 9.05
C SER A 249 -21.04 -2.81 8.33
N VAL A 250 -20.58 -2.87 7.08
CA VAL A 250 -20.50 -4.09 6.25
C VAL A 250 -19.12 -4.24 5.62
N GLY A 251 -18.82 -5.43 5.10
CA GLY A 251 -17.58 -5.75 4.40
C GLY A 251 -16.43 -6.18 5.32
N CYS A 252 -15.21 -6.13 4.79
CA CYS A 252 -13.98 -6.56 5.48
C CYS A 252 -13.06 -5.37 5.74
N ASP A 253 -12.31 -5.46 6.84
CA ASP A 253 -11.31 -4.46 7.21
C ASP A 253 -9.96 -4.69 6.49
N GLY A 254 -9.12 -3.65 6.53
CA GLY A 254 -7.75 -3.64 6.02
C GLY A 254 -7.04 -2.34 6.37
N ASN A 255 -5.83 -2.18 5.86
CA ASN A 255 -5.12 -0.91 5.93
C ASN A 255 -5.82 0.10 5.03
N LEU A 256 -6.30 1.20 5.60
CA LEU A 256 -7.08 2.20 4.88
C LEU A 256 -6.19 3.34 4.39
N ALA A 257 -6.47 3.85 3.19
CA ALA A 257 -5.87 5.08 2.67
C ALA A 257 -6.90 5.84 1.84
N GLY A 258 -6.93 7.16 1.98
CA GLY A 258 -7.92 8.01 1.31
C GLY A 258 -7.35 9.31 0.76
N GLY A 259 -8.18 10.05 0.04
CA GLY A 259 -7.90 11.40 -0.43
C GLY A 259 -7.90 11.56 -1.95
N SER A 260 -7.68 12.80 -2.37
CA SER A 260 -7.69 13.20 -3.78
C SER A 260 -6.41 12.84 -4.52
N GLY A 261 -6.55 12.44 -5.78
CA GLY A 261 -5.45 12.21 -6.71
C GLY A 261 -4.70 10.90 -6.47
N ASN A 262 -5.25 9.97 -5.67
CA ASN A 262 -4.58 8.68 -5.50
C ASN A 262 -4.87 7.74 -6.68
N THR A 263 -3.86 6.93 -6.97
CA THR A 263 -3.92 5.69 -7.74
C THR A 263 -3.50 4.51 -6.86
N GLY A 264 -3.66 3.29 -7.35
CA GLY A 264 -3.14 2.08 -6.69
C GLY A 264 -1.66 2.19 -6.31
N ALA A 265 -0.84 2.82 -7.16
CA ALA A 265 0.57 3.06 -6.85
C ALA A 265 0.77 4.04 -5.68
N THR A 266 0.07 5.18 -5.69
CA THR A 266 0.25 6.19 -4.64
C THR A 266 -0.21 5.72 -3.26
N VAL A 267 -1.24 4.86 -3.17
CA VAL A 267 -1.67 4.31 -1.87
C VAL A 267 -0.67 3.29 -1.33
N ALA A 268 0.04 2.56 -2.21
CA ALA A 268 1.15 1.71 -1.81
C ALA A 268 2.29 2.55 -1.18
N ASP A 269 2.63 3.70 -1.78
CA ASP A 269 3.61 4.63 -1.20
C ASP A 269 3.17 5.18 0.16
N LYS A 270 1.91 5.58 0.31
CA LYS A 270 1.35 6.04 1.58
C LYS A 270 1.45 4.99 2.68
N TRP A 271 1.06 3.75 2.39
CA TRP A 271 1.16 2.67 3.38
C TRP A 271 2.60 2.31 3.73
N TRP A 272 3.54 2.44 2.80
CA TRP A 272 4.96 2.25 3.11
C TRP A 272 5.52 3.37 4.01
N ALA A 273 5.10 4.62 3.78
CA ALA A 273 5.55 5.77 4.56
C ALA A 273 5.04 5.75 6.01
N SER A 274 3.87 5.15 6.25
CA SER A 274 3.28 5.04 7.60
C SER A 274 3.75 3.78 8.33
N SER A 275 4.28 3.93 9.55
CA SER A 275 4.91 2.84 10.32
C SER A 275 3.96 1.67 10.59
N GLY A 276 2.75 1.93 11.07
CA GLY A 276 1.75 0.90 11.39
C GLY A 276 1.23 0.17 10.15
N HIS A 277 0.96 0.91 9.07
CA HIS A 277 0.55 0.33 7.79
C HIS A 277 1.67 -0.50 7.15
N ARG A 278 2.91 -0.01 7.20
CA ARG A 278 4.08 -0.73 6.72
C ARG A 278 4.29 -2.04 7.49
N ALA A 279 4.21 -2.00 8.82
CA ALA A 279 4.40 -3.17 9.66
C ALA A 279 3.38 -4.27 9.36
N SER A 280 2.10 -3.91 9.22
CA SER A 280 1.00 -4.84 8.97
C SER A 280 0.94 -5.36 7.54
N LEU A 281 1.13 -4.49 6.53
CA LEU A 281 0.96 -4.83 5.12
C LEU A 281 2.25 -5.26 4.44
N TYR A 282 3.41 -4.68 4.76
CA TYR A 282 4.66 -5.07 4.11
C TYR A 282 5.46 -6.09 4.92
N LYS A 283 5.19 -6.21 6.23
CA LYS A 283 5.86 -7.15 7.14
C LYS A 283 7.37 -7.20 6.89
N PRO A 284 8.12 -6.10 7.10
CA PRO A 284 9.53 -6.02 6.73
C PRO A 284 10.43 -7.05 7.44
N GLY A 285 10.01 -7.62 8.57
CA GLY A 285 10.69 -8.74 9.21
C GLY A 285 10.48 -10.11 8.53
N ASN A 286 9.58 -10.21 7.56
CA ASN A 286 9.31 -11.45 6.83
C ASN A 286 10.16 -11.54 5.56
N THR A 287 11.28 -12.26 5.69
CA THR A 287 12.25 -12.51 4.61
C THR A 287 12.10 -13.91 3.98
N GLY A 288 11.07 -14.66 4.36
CA GLY A 288 10.79 -16.00 3.85
C GLY A 288 10.18 -16.04 2.46
N SER A 289 9.80 -17.23 2.01
CA SER A 289 9.10 -17.43 0.74
C SER A 289 7.74 -16.73 0.72
N MET A 290 7.43 -16.03 -0.37
CA MET A 290 6.13 -15.36 -0.59
C MET A 290 5.12 -16.22 -1.36
N ALA A 291 5.44 -17.50 -1.63
CA ALA A 291 4.58 -18.36 -2.45
C ALA A 291 3.16 -18.55 -1.88
N GLY A 292 3.02 -18.66 -0.55
CA GLY A 292 1.73 -18.77 0.15
C GLY A 292 1.26 -17.44 0.78
N THR A 293 1.78 -16.32 0.31
CA THR A 293 1.34 -14.98 0.74
C THR A 293 0.47 -14.38 -0.34
N CYS A 294 -0.69 -13.87 0.06
CA CYS A 294 -1.56 -13.07 -0.80
C CYS A 294 -1.75 -11.67 -0.24
N ILE A 295 -1.78 -10.68 -1.14
CA ILE A 295 -2.11 -9.29 -0.83
C ILE A 295 -3.45 -9.01 -1.47
N LEU A 296 -4.43 -8.72 -0.62
CA LEU A 296 -5.77 -8.37 -1.06
C LEU A 296 -5.85 -6.86 -1.20
N PHE A 297 -6.56 -6.37 -2.21
CA PHE A 297 -6.66 -4.94 -2.52
C PHE A 297 -8.06 -4.58 -3.02
N ALA A 298 -8.54 -3.41 -2.61
CA ALA A 298 -9.73 -2.77 -3.14
C ALA A 298 -9.54 -1.24 -3.17
N MET A 299 -10.22 -0.58 -4.09
CA MET A 299 -10.23 0.88 -4.22
C MET A 299 -11.59 1.34 -4.76
N THR A 300 -12.11 2.45 -4.26
CA THR A 300 -13.31 3.11 -4.76
C THR A 300 -13.00 4.56 -5.14
N HIS A 301 -13.75 5.10 -6.10
CA HIS A 301 -13.58 6.43 -6.67
C HIS A 301 -14.87 7.24 -6.53
N GLY A 302 -14.73 8.47 -6.03
CA GLY A 302 -15.84 9.33 -5.63
C GLY A 302 -16.50 8.91 -4.33
N GLY A 303 -17.68 9.51 -4.11
CA GLY A 303 -18.50 9.33 -2.93
C GLY A 303 -19.67 10.30 -2.94
N VAL A 304 -20.71 9.94 -2.19
CA VAL A 304 -21.89 10.78 -2.03
C VAL A 304 -21.69 11.72 -0.83
N PRO A 305 -22.35 12.89 -0.81
CA PRO A 305 -23.17 13.44 -1.90
C PRO A 305 -22.36 14.14 -3.01
N ASN A 306 -21.09 14.48 -2.80
CA ASN A 306 -20.38 15.44 -3.65
C ASN A 306 -18.86 15.23 -3.78
N GLU A 307 -18.36 14.02 -3.55
CA GLU A 307 -16.94 13.74 -3.72
C GLU A 307 -16.62 13.43 -5.18
N PRO A 308 -15.61 14.10 -5.78
CA PRO A 308 -15.26 13.89 -7.18
C PRO A 308 -14.64 12.51 -7.39
N TYR A 309 -14.66 12.01 -8.62
CA TYR A 309 -14.01 10.74 -8.99
C TYR A 309 -12.53 10.68 -8.57
N SER A 310 -11.83 11.82 -8.54
CA SER A 310 -10.43 11.90 -8.09
C SER A 310 -10.24 11.65 -6.59
N PHE A 311 -11.29 11.75 -5.78
CA PHE A 311 -11.26 11.35 -4.38
C PHE A 311 -11.41 9.83 -4.30
N THR A 312 -10.50 9.18 -3.59
CA THR A 312 -10.45 7.72 -3.53
C THR A 312 -10.43 7.23 -2.10
N ARG A 313 -10.91 6.00 -1.92
CA ARG A 313 -10.70 5.21 -0.70
C ARG A 313 -10.09 3.90 -1.12
N ALA A 314 -9.10 3.40 -0.40
CA ALA A 314 -8.43 2.15 -0.70
C ALA A 314 -8.23 1.34 0.57
N ALA A 315 -8.23 0.02 0.40
CA ALA A 315 -7.96 -0.94 1.45
C ALA A 315 -7.02 -2.02 0.94
N ALA A 316 -6.07 -2.44 1.78
CA ALA A 316 -5.24 -3.61 1.51
C ALA A 316 -4.97 -4.43 2.76
N ARG A 317 -4.79 -5.74 2.59
CA ARG A 317 -4.43 -6.63 3.71
C ARG A 317 -3.53 -7.78 3.27
N TRP A 318 -2.64 -8.18 4.18
CA TRP A 318 -1.81 -9.37 4.05
C TRP A 318 -2.55 -10.59 4.57
N VAL A 319 -2.68 -11.64 3.74
CA VAL A 319 -3.29 -12.92 4.13
C VAL A 319 -2.46 -14.09 3.64
N SER A 320 -2.83 -15.29 4.08
CA SER A 320 -2.31 -16.54 3.52
C SER A 320 -3.17 -17.01 2.35
N CYS A 321 -2.50 -17.59 1.36
CA CYS A 321 -3.06 -18.42 0.31
C CYS A 321 -2.16 -19.64 0.11
#